data_AF-A0A7K5H983-F1
#
_entry.id   AF-A0A7K5H983-F1
#
_cell.length_a   1.000
_cell.length_b   1.000
_cell.length_c   1.000
_cell.angle_alpha   90.00
_cell.angle_beta   90.00
_cell.angle_gamma   90.00
#
_symmetry.space_group_name_H-M   'P 1'
#
loop_
_entity.id
_entity.type
_entity.pdbx_description
1 polymer ?
#
loop_
_entity_poly.entity_id
_entity_poly.type
_entity_poly.pdbx_seq_one_letter_code
_entity_poly.pdbx_strand_id
1 'polypeptide(L)'
;LVVRQLLKQRRPPGFPPGPAGLPLFGNIPALGAEHPHVYMRRQSQIHGQIFSLDLGGISAIVLNGYDAVKECLVHQSEIFADRPSLPLFKKLTNMGGLLNSKYGRGWTEHRKLAVNTFRIFGYGQRSFEHKISEESMFFLDAIDTYKGRPFDLKHLITNAVSNITNLIIFGERFTYEDTEFQHMIEIFSENIELAASASVFLYNAFPWIGILPFGKHQQLFKNAAEVYDFLHELIERVSENRKPQSPRHFVDAYLDEMDSNESDPESTYSRENLIFSVGELIIAGTETTTNVLRWAVLFMALYQTIQGQVQKEIDLVIGPNKMPTLEDKSKMPYTEAVLHEVLRFCNIVPLGIFHATSKDTVVRGYSIPEGTTVITNLYSVHFDEKYWSNPEVFFPERFLDSSGQFVKKDAFIPFSLGRRNCLGEQLARMEMFLFFTSLLQRFHLCFPHGVIPDLKPRLGMTLQPQPYLICAERR
;
A
#
# COMPACT_ATOMS: atom_id res chain seq x y z
N LEU A 1 -1.11 -17.32 33.70
CA LEU A 1 -1.17 -16.76 32.32
C LEU A 1 -2.43 -15.93 32.07
N VAL A 2 -3.63 -16.48 32.29
CA VAL A 2 -4.93 -15.76 32.17
C VAL A 2 -4.98 -14.45 32.96
N VAL A 3 -4.60 -14.44 34.23
CA VAL A 3 -4.59 -13.21 35.07
C VAL A 3 -3.66 -12.13 34.49
N ARG A 4 -2.45 -12.52 34.06
CA ARG A 4 -1.51 -11.59 33.40
C ARG A 4 -2.11 -10.99 32.14
N GLN A 5 -2.84 -11.79 31.37
CA GLN A 5 -3.51 -11.32 30.17
C GLN A 5 -4.64 -10.34 30.50
N LEU A 6 -5.50 -10.66 31.46
CA LEU A 6 -6.58 -9.77 31.90
C LEU A 6 -6.04 -8.45 32.48
N LEU A 7 -4.89 -8.47 33.15
CA LEU A 7 -4.23 -7.26 33.62
C LEU A 7 -3.72 -6.37 32.47
N LYS A 8 -3.23 -6.97 31.37
CA LYS A 8 -2.81 -6.21 30.18
C LYS A 8 -3.98 -5.50 29.48
N GLN A 9 -5.19 -6.04 29.56
CA GLN A 9 -6.39 -5.42 28.95
C GLN A 9 -6.87 -4.16 29.68
N ARG A 10 -6.33 -3.87 30.88
CA ARG A 10 -6.73 -2.68 31.63
C ARG A 10 -6.13 -1.43 30.99
N ARG A 11 -6.99 -0.48 30.63
CA ARG A 11 -6.57 0.84 30.17
C ARG A 11 -5.81 1.57 31.29
N PRO A 12 -4.62 2.13 31.03
CA PRO A 12 -3.93 2.94 32.03
C PRO A 12 -4.71 4.24 32.32
N PRO A 13 -4.47 4.90 33.47
CA PRO A 13 -5.09 6.18 33.79
C PRO A 13 -4.81 7.23 32.69
N GLY A 14 -5.84 7.96 32.27
CA GLY A 14 -5.73 8.99 31.24
C GLY A 14 -5.62 8.47 29.79
N PHE A 15 -5.68 7.15 29.57
CA PHE A 15 -5.69 6.57 28.23
C PHE A 15 -7.02 6.82 27.50
N PRO A 16 -7.06 6.90 26.16
CA PRO A 16 -8.31 7.13 25.43
C PRO A 16 -9.40 6.11 25.79
N PRO A 17 -10.68 6.52 25.79
CA PRO A 17 -11.80 5.61 25.98
C PRO A 17 -11.95 4.68 24.76
N GLY A 18 -12.80 3.67 24.84
CA GLY A 18 -13.11 2.82 23.70
C GLY A 18 -14.10 1.71 24.03
N PRO A 19 -14.51 0.92 23.02
CA PRO A 19 -15.51 -0.12 23.19
C PRO A 19 -15.05 -1.17 24.21
N ALA A 20 -16.01 -1.78 24.91
CA ALA A 20 -15.73 -2.90 25.81
C ALA A 20 -15.29 -4.12 24.98
N GLY A 21 -14.22 -4.79 25.42
CA GLY A 21 -13.70 -6.00 24.80
C GLY A 21 -14.10 -7.26 25.58
N LEU A 22 -14.04 -8.41 24.92
CA LEU A 22 -14.18 -9.69 25.61
C LEU A 22 -12.94 -9.95 26.50
N PRO A 23 -13.10 -10.66 27.63
CA PRO A 23 -11.96 -11.15 28.41
C PRO A 23 -10.99 -11.93 27.51
N LEU A 24 -9.68 -11.72 27.71
CA LEU A 24 -8.57 -12.29 26.94
C LEU A 24 -8.40 -11.77 25.51
N PHE A 25 -9.46 -11.75 24.72
CA PHE A 25 -9.41 -11.45 23.28
C PHE A 25 -9.61 -9.96 22.94
N GLY A 26 -10.15 -9.19 23.87
CA GLY A 26 -10.43 -7.78 23.68
C GLY A 26 -11.43 -7.56 22.57
N ASN A 27 -11.07 -6.69 21.64
CA ASN A 27 -11.90 -6.29 20.50
C ASN A 27 -11.59 -7.09 19.22
N ILE A 28 -10.69 -8.09 19.24
CA ILE A 28 -10.34 -8.89 18.05
C ILE A 28 -11.60 -9.49 17.37
N PRO A 29 -12.56 -10.10 18.09
CA PRO A 29 -13.74 -10.67 17.44
C PRO A 29 -14.64 -9.63 16.77
N ALA A 30 -14.72 -8.42 17.34
CA ALA A 30 -15.49 -7.31 16.76
C ALA A 30 -14.89 -6.82 15.44
N LEU A 31 -13.55 -6.86 15.31
CA LEU A 31 -12.86 -6.55 14.05
C LEU A 31 -13.06 -7.61 12.96
N GLY A 32 -13.45 -8.83 13.32
CA GLY A 32 -13.74 -9.91 12.36
C GLY A 32 -15.17 -9.94 11.85
N ALA A 33 -16.11 -9.23 12.49
CA ALA A 33 -17.53 -9.25 12.14
C ALA A 33 -17.90 -8.34 10.95
N GLU A 34 -17.10 -7.31 10.69
CA GLU A 34 -17.23 -6.39 9.56
C GLU A 34 -15.82 -5.88 9.16
N HIS A 35 -15.69 -5.13 8.06
CA HIS A 35 -14.38 -4.60 7.68
C HIS A 35 -13.80 -3.68 8.78
N PRO A 36 -12.54 -3.89 9.23
CA PRO A 36 -11.96 -3.18 10.38
C PRO A 36 -12.04 -1.65 10.31
N HIS A 37 -11.82 -1.06 9.14
CA HIS A 37 -11.84 0.41 8.97
C HIS A 37 -13.25 1.00 9.10
N VAL A 38 -14.28 0.26 8.66
CA VAL A 38 -15.69 0.64 8.83
C VAL A 38 -16.09 0.57 10.30
N TYR A 39 -15.71 -0.53 10.98
CA TYR A 39 -15.89 -0.68 12.42
C TYR A 39 -15.27 0.48 13.18
N MET A 40 -14.01 0.77 12.89
CA MET A 40 -13.28 1.84 13.57
C MET A 40 -13.91 3.23 13.33
N ARG A 41 -14.40 3.52 12.12
CA ARG A 41 -15.14 4.77 11.85
C ARG A 41 -16.45 4.84 12.63
N ARG A 42 -17.19 3.74 12.76
CA ARG A 42 -18.42 3.70 13.57
C ARG A 42 -18.12 3.92 15.05
N GLN A 43 -17.07 3.29 15.58
CA GLN A 43 -16.68 3.48 16.97
C GLN A 43 -16.22 4.91 17.27
N SER A 44 -15.62 5.61 16.30
CA SER A 44 -15.22 7.02 16.49
C SER A 44 -16.41 7.98 16.64
N GLN A 45 -17.58 7.64 16.10
CA GLN A 45 -18.81 8.41 16.31
C GLN A 45 -19.32 8.33 17.76
N ILE A 46 -18.94 7.28 18.50
CA ILE A 46 -19.34 7.07 19.90
C ILE A 46 -18.25 7.55 20.86
N HIS A 47 -16.98 7.24 20.56
CA HIS A 47 -15.85 7.45 21.47
C HIS A 47 -14.98 8.66 21.11
N GLY A 48 -15.29 9.35 20.01
CA GLY A 48 -14.54 10.49 19.50
C GLY A 48 -13.44 10.12 18.52
N GLN A 49 -12.77 11.14 17.97
CA GLN A 49 -11.74 11.00 16.94
C GLN A 49 -10.52 10.17 17.37
N ILE A 50 -10.24 10.08 18.68
CA ILE A 50 -9.18 9.26 19.24
C ILE A 50 -9.79 8.35 20.30
N PHE A 51 -9.75 7.05 20.05
CA PHE A 51 -10.25 6.03 20.96
C PHE A 51 -9.30 4.83 20.99
N SER A 52 -9.48 3.92 21.93
CA SER A 52 -8.61 2.78 22.15
C SER A 52 -9.28 1.44 21.85
N LEU A 53 -8.47 0.48 21.42
CA LEU A 53 -8.82 -0.93 21.29
C LEU A 53 -7.86 -1.78 22.11
N ASP A 54 -8.38 -2.87 22.67
CA ASP A 54 -7.57 -3.95 23.21
C ASP A 54 -7.49 -5.07 22.16
N LEU A 55 -6.30 -5.33 21.63
CA LEU A 55 -6.08 -6.38 20.63
C LEU A 55 -5.49 -7.61 21.30
N GLY A 56 -6.24 -8.19 22.23
CA GLY A 56 -5.77 -9.31 23.05
C GLY A 56 -4.58 -8.91 23.92
N GLY A 57 -4.75 -7.89 24.76
CA GLY A 57 -3.70 -7.40 25.66
C GLY A 57 -2.62 -6.54 25.00
N ILE A 58 -2.75 -6.25 23.70
CA ILE A 58 -1.98 -5.21 23.02
C ILE A 58 -2.83 -3.94 22.99
N SER A 59 -2.38 -2.91 23.70
CA SER A 59 -3.00 -1.60 23.69
C SER A 59 -2.79 -0.92 22.34
N ALA A 60 -3.90 -0.54 21.71
CA ALA A 60 -3.89 0.24 20.48
C ALA A 60 -4.77 1.49 20.63
N ILE A 61 -4.37 2.58 19.99
CA ILE A 61 -5.22 3.74 19.74
C ILE A 61 -5.55 3.83 18.26
N VAL A 62 -6.72 4.37 17.94
CA VAL A 62 -7.18 4.59 16.57
C VAL A 62 -7.39 6.09 16.36
N LEU A 63 -6.73 6.64 15.35
CA LEU A 63 -6.87 8.02 14.92
C LEU A 63 -7.88 8.08 13.77
N ASN A 64 -8.95 8.86 13.94
CA ASN A 64 -10.02 9.01 12.96
C ASN A 64 -10.26 10.49 12.61
N GLY A 65 -10.57 10.74 11.35
CA GLY A 65 -10.75 12.10 10.80
C GLY A 65 -9.42 12.83 10.57
N TYR A 66 -9.44 13.84 9.71
CA TYR A 66 -8.22 14.48 9.21
C TYR A 66 -7.40 15.13 10.33
N ASP A 67 -8.09 15.83 11.25
CA ASP A 67 -7.43 16.62 12.29
C ASP A 67 -6.60 15.77 13.25
N ALA A 68 -7.15 14.65 13.73
CA ALA A 68 -6.45 13.77 14.67
C ALA A 68 -5.24 13.07 14.00
N VAL A 69 -5.41 12.63 12.74
CA VAL A 69 -4.32 12.03 11.98
C VAL A 69 -3.21 13.04 11.72
N LYS A 70 -3.54 14.28 11.32
CA LYS A 70 -2.57 15.35 11.07
C LYS A 70 -1.84 15.77 12.35
N GLU A 71 -2.55 15.92 13.46
CA GLU A 71 -1.96 16.27 14.75
C GLU A 71 -0.88 15.27 15.18
N CYS A 72 -1.15 13.97 15.09
CA CYS A 72 -0.18 12.94 15.47
C CYS A 72 0.95 12.80 14.43
N LEU A 73 0.63 12.62 13.15
CA LEU A 73 1.65 12.27 12.14
C LEU A 73 2.48 13.45 11.68
N VAL A 74 1.96 14.68 11.77
CA VAL A 74 2.66 15.90 11.32
C VAL A 74 3.17 16.70 12.51
N HIS A 75 2.27 17.14 13.40
CA HIS A 75 2.67 18.04 14.50
C HIS A 75 3.52 17.31 15.55
N GLN A 76 3.30 16.01 15.76
CA GLN A 76 4.09 15.17 16.64
C GLN A 76 4.87 14.08 15.88
N SER A 77 5.33 14.40 14.67
CA SER A 77 5.86 13.43 13.70
C SER A 77 6.97 12.51 14.23
N GLU A 78 7.92 13.00 15.00
CA GLU A 78 9.00 12.19 15.61
C GLU A 78 8.48 11.15 16.61
N ILE A 79 7.41 11.47 17.34
CA ILE A 79 6.83 10.60 18.37
C ILE A 79 6.06 9.47 17.71
N PHE A 80 5.31 9.77 16.65
CA PHE A 80 4.46 8.80 15.96
C PHE A 80 5.14 8.13 14.76
N ALA A 81 6.46 8.29 14.58
CA ALA A 81 7.18 7.69 13.47
C ALA A 81 7.60 6.22 13.68
N ASP A 82 7.43 5.65 14.87
CA ASP A 82 7.88 4.29 15.18
C ASP A 82 6.92 3.21 14.68
N ARG A 83 7.35 1.95 14.74
CA ARG A 83 6.59 0.75 14.37
C ARG A 83 6.32 -0.13 15.59
N PRO A 84 5.12 -0.74 15.69
CA PRO A 84 4.78 -1.57 16.84
C PRO A 84 5.59 -2.88 16.80
N SER A 85 6.13 -3.26 17.94
CA SER A 85 6.97 -4.45 18.13
C SER A 85 6.14 -5.75 18.14
N LEU A 86 5.27 -5.93 17.15
CA LEU A 86 4.38 -7.09 17.04
C LEU A 86 5.17 -8.38 16.79
N PRO A 87 4.77 -9.52 17.38
CA PRO A 87 5.42 -10.81 17.16
C PRO A 87 5.60 -11.18 15.69
N LEU A 88 4.60 -10.89 14.85
CA LEU A 88 4.68 -11.10 13.40
C LEU A 88 5.85 -10.32 12.79
N PHE A 89 5.91 -9.00 13.01
CA PHE A 89 6.92 -8.15 12.40
C PHE A 89 8.34 -8.49 12.88
N LYS A 90 8.48 -8.85 14.16
CA LYS A 90 9.72 -9.39 14.71
C LYS A 90 10.16 -10.69 14.02
N LYS A 91 9.23 -11.61 13.78
CA LYS A 91 9.56 -12.88 13.14
C LYS A 91 9.89 -12.73 11.65
N LEU A 92 9.26 -11.79 10.96
CA LEU A 92 9.47 -11.60 9.51
C LEU A 92 10.71 -10.76 9.18
N THR A 93 11.00 -9.73 9.97
CA THR A 93 12.02 -8.72 9.61
C THR A 93 12.93 -8.34 10.76
N ASN A 94 12.75 -8.92 11.95
CA ASN A 94 13.40 -8.49 13.19
C ASN A 94 13.29 -6.97 13.47
N MET A 95 12.23 -6.31 12.96
CA MET A 95 12.08 -4.85 12.99
C MET A 95 13.21 -4.08 12.29
N GLY A 96 13.89 -4.71 11.33
CA GLY A 96 14.87 -4.14 10.41
C GLY A 96 14.23 -3.75 9.07
N GLY A 97 15.02 -3.81 7.99
CA GLY A 97 14.62 -3.38 6.66
C GLY A 97 14.20 -1.90 6.62
N LEU A 98 13.08 -1.61 5.99
CA LEU A 98 12.59 -0.25 5.73
C LEU A 98 11.14 -0.03 6.20
N LEU A 99 10.20 -0.87 5.78
CA LEU A 99 8.75 -0.63 5.96
C LEU A 99 8.34 -0.80 7.43
N ASN A 100 8.77 -1.90 8.06
CA ASN A 100 8.52 -2.20 9.48
C ASN A 100 9.67 -1.82 10.42
N SER A 101 10.74 -1.23 9.89
CA SER A 101 11.92 -0.82 10.66
C SER A 101 11.58 0.12 11.82
N LYS A 102 12.25 -0.04 12.97
CA LYS A 102 12.16 0.89 14.09
C LYS A 102 12.60 2.31 13.70
N TYR A 103 11.95 3.33 14.26
CA TYR A 103 12.38 4.71 14.00
C TYR A 103 13.75 4.97 14.63
N GLY A 104 14.72 5.32 13.80
CA GLY A 104 16.11 5.52 14.22
C GLY A 104 17.08 5.53 13.04
N ARG A 105 18.37 5.26 13.33
CA ARG A 105 19.46 5.23 12.35
C ARG A 105 19.16 4.29 11.18
N GLY A 106 18.80 3.04 11.47
CA GLY A 106 18.53 2.02 10.44
C GLY A 106 17.46 2.44 9.46
N TRP A 107 16.27 2.82 9.95
CA TRP A 107 15.22 3.33 9.08
C TRP A 107 15.67 4.55 8.27
N THR A 108 16.40 5.49 8.88
CA THR A 108 16.83 6.73 8.21
C THR A 108 17.79 6.45 7.06
N GLU A 109 18.78 5.57 7.27
CA GLU A 109 19.76 5.15 6.27
C GLU A 109 19.09 4.43 5.10
N HIS A 110 18.28 3.40 5.39
CA HIS A 110 17.57 2.64 4.38
C HIS A 110 16.56 3.50 3.61
N ARG A 111 15.84 4.40 4.31
CA ARG A 111 14.88 5.32 3.68
C ARG A 111 15.60 6.27 2.74
N LYS A 112 16.75 6.81 3.14
CA LYS A 112 17.55 7.71 2.32
C LYS A 112 18.07 6.99 1.07
N LEU A 113 18.61 5.79 1.22
CA LEU A 113 19.08 4.98 0.09
C LEU A 113 17.93 4.69 -0.89
N ALA A 114 16.79 4.20 -0.40
CA ALA A 114 15.64 3.90 -1.25
C ALA A 114 15.07 5.15 -1.95
N VAL A 115 14.95 6.30 -1.27
CA VAL A 115 14.51 7.56 -1.90
C VAL A 115 15.50 7.99 -3.01
N ASN A 116 16.80 7.94 -2.71
CA ASN A 116 17.85 8.34 -3.66
C ASN A 116 17.85 7.44 -4.89
N THR A 117 17.79 6.13 -4.71
CA THR A 117 17.82 5.15 -5.80
C THR A 117 16.55 5.18 -6.65
N PHE A 118 15.36 5.36 -6.06
CA PHE A 118 14.11 5.57 -6.82
C PHE A 118 14.16 6.83 -7.69
N ARG A 119 14.89 7.86 -7.24
CA ARG A 119 15.14 9.04 -8.06
C ARG A 119 16.21 8.78 -9.12
N ILE A 120 17.37 8.23 -8.75
CA ILE A 120 18.53 8.08 -9.64
C ILE A 120 18.27 7.06 -10.74
N PHE A 121 17.67 5.91 -10.41
CA PHE A 121 17.41 4.82 -11.35
C PHE A 121 15.97 4.80 -11.88
N GLY A 122 15.07 5.54 -11.23
CA GLY A 122 13.68 5.70 -11.64
C GLY A 122 13.39 7.08 -12.21
N TYR A 123 12.43 7.77 -11.59
CA TYR A 123 11.77 8.97 -12.13
C TYR A 123 12.66 10.21 -12.30
N GLY A 124 13.89 10.22 -11.80
CA GLY A 124 14.83 11.31 -12.05
C GLY A 124 15.51 11.23 -13.42
N GLN A 125 15.47 10.07 -14.08
CA GLN A 125 15.93 9.91 -15.46
C GLN A 125 14.79 10.24 -16.42
N ARG A 126 15.03 11.13 -17.39
CA ARG A 126 14.04 11.42 -18.45
C ARG A 126 13.68 10.17 -19.25
N SER A 127 14.63 9.25 -19.42
CA SER A 127 14.43 7.98 -20.11
C SER A 127 13.52 6.99 -19.36
N PHE A 128 13.30 7.19 -18.05
CA PHE A 128 12.53 6.22 -17.26
C PHE A 128 11.03 6.25 -17.59
N GLU A 129 10.50 7.40 -17.96
CA GLU A 129 9.12 7.51 -18.46
C GLU A 129 8.91 6.62 -19.69
N HIS A 130 9.87 6.60 -20.63
CA HIS A 130 9.81 5.74 -21.79
C HIS A 130 9.75 4.25 -21.42
N LYS A 131 10.45 3.82 -20.36
CA LYS A 131 10.35 2.44 -19.86
C LYS A 131 8.96 2.10 -19.33
N ILE A 132 8.28 3.04 -18.68
CA ILE A 132 6.87 2.85 -18.25
C ILE A 132 5.94 2.77 -19.46
N SER A 133 6.18 3.60 -20.49
CA SER A 133 5.43 3.55 -21.75
C SER A 133 5.67 2.24 -22.51
N GLU A 134 6.89 1.71 -22.52
CA GLU A 134 7.22 0.39 -23.09
C GLU A 134 6.49 -0.73 -22.35
N GLU A 135 6.49 -0.71 -21.01
CA GLU A 135 5.74 -1.69 -20.23
C GLU A 135 4.23 -1.56 -20.44
N SER A 136 3.73 -0.34 -20.63
CA SER A 136 2.32 -0.10 -21.02
C SER A 136 2.02 -0.74 -22.38
N MET A 137 2.95 -0.73 -23.33
CA MET A 137 2.77 -1.41 -24.61
C MET A 137 2.70 -2.93 -24.45
N PHE A 138 3.61 -3.55 -23.70
CA PHE A 138 3.54 -4.99 -23.40
C PHE A 138 2.22 -5.37 -22.74
N PHE A 139 1.77 -4.56 -21.78
CA PHE A 139 0.49 -4.73 -21.10
C PHE A 139 -0.71 -4.67 -22.06
N LEU A 140 -0.78 -3.64 -22.91
CA LEU A 140 -1.87 -3.48 -23.86
C LEU A 140 -1.87 -4.57 -24.94
N ASP A 141 -0.69 -4.97 -25.42
CA ASP A 141 -0.55 -6.02 -26.42
C ASP A 141 -0.97 -7.38 -25.85
N ALA A 142 -0.67 -7.65 -24.57
CA ALA A 142 -1.17 -8.83 -23.87
C ALA A 142 -2.72 -8.81 -23.75
N ILE A 143 -3.33 -7.66 -23.49
CA ILE A 143 -4.80 -7.51 -23.49
C ILE A 143 -5.39 -7.75 -24.89
N ASP A 144 -4.75 -7.23 -25.94
CA ASP A 144 -5.18 -7.42 -27.34
C ASP A 144 -5.24 -8.90 -27.78
N THR A 145 -4.56 -9.82 -27.07
CA THR A 145 -4.62 -11.26 -27.34
C THR A 145 -5.98 -11.88 -26.97
N TYR A 146 -6.73 -11.26 -26.06
CA TYR A 146 -8.05 -11.76 -25.62
C TYR A 146 -9.15 -11.48 -26.64
N LYS A 147 -8.92 -10.54 -27.59
CA LYS A 147 -9.84 -10.20 -28.70
C LYS A 147 -11.25 -9.87 -28.20
N GLY A 148 -11.35 -9.04 -27.16
CA GLY A 148 -12.63 -8.63 -26.56
C GLY A 148 -13.31 -9.69 -25.69
N ARG A 149 -12.75 -10.90 -25.56
CA ARG A 149 -13.31 -11.94 -24.68
C ARG A 149 -13.14 -11.56 -23.20
N PRO A 150 -14.08 -11.93 -22.33
CA PRO A 150 -13.97 -11.73 -20.89
C PRO A 150 -12.71 -12.35 -20.28
N PHE A 151 -12.00 -11.62 -19.42
CA PHE A 151 -10.83 -12.11 -18.67
C PHE A 151 -10.61 -11.34 -17.37
N ASP A 152 -9.83 -11.90 -16.45
CA ASP A 152 -9.39 -11.21 -15.22
C ASP A 152 -8.07 -10.47 -15.48
N LEU A 153 -8.05 -9.16 -15.22
CA LEU A 153 -6.87 -8.32 -15.43
C LEU A 153 -5.80 -8.45 -14.35
N LYS A 154 -6.10 -9.08 -13.21
CA LYS A 154 -5.23 -9.07 -12.03
C LYS A 154 -3.80 -9.41 -12.38
N HIS A 155 -3.57 -10.55 -13.05
CA HIS A 155 -2.21 -11.00 -13.37
C HIS A 155 -1.47 -10.06 -14.33
N LEU A 156 -2.13 -9.55 -15.38
CA LEU A 156 -1.50 -8.64 -16.33
C LEU A 156 -1.12 -7.30 -15.68
N ILE A 157 -1.99 -6.74 -14.83
CA ILE A 157 -1.69 -5.50 -14.11
C ILE A 157 -0.55 -5.74 -13.11
N THR A 158 -0.60 -6.83 -12.34
CA THR A 158 0.46 -7.19 -11.39
C THR A 158 1.82 -7.28 -12.09
N ASN A 159 1.89 -7.96 -13.23
CA ASN A 159 3.13 -8.10 -13.99
C ASN A 159 3.64 -6.73 -14.46
N ALA A 160 2.77 -5.93 -15.09
CA ALA A 160 3.14 -4.62 -15.62
C ALA A 160 3.66 -3.67 -14.52
N VAL A 161 2.95 -3.57 -13.40
CA VAL A 161 3.31 -2.71 -12.27
C VAL A 161 4.59 -3.19 -11.58
N SER A 162 4.70 -4.50 -11.30
CA SER A 162 5.90 -5.05 -10.65
C SER A 162 7.16 -4.80 -11.47
N ASN A 163 7.07 -4.89 -12.81
CA ASN A 163 8.17 -4.62 -13.71
C ASN A 163 8.73 -3.20 -13.59
N ILE A 164 7.89 -2.19 -13.34
CA ILE A 164 8.37 -0.81 -13.12
C ILE A 164 9.26 -0.73 -11.88
N THR A 165 8.88 -1.44 -10.82
CA THR A 165 9.68 -1.49 -9.59
C THR A 165 10.94 -2.34 -9.79
N ASN A 166 10.86 -3.46 -10.51
CA ASN A 166 11.99 -4.34 -10.84
C ASN A 166 13.07 -3.60 -11.63
N LEU A 167 12.70 -2.70 -12.55
CA LEU A 167 13.65 -1.87 -13.29
C LEU A 167 14.50 -0.98 -12.37
N ILE A 168 13.97 -0.55 -11.22
CA ILE A 168 14.71 0.24 -10.23
C ILE A 168 15.54 -0.66 -9.31
N ILE A 169 14.98 -1.81 -8.92
CA ILE A 169 15.60 -2.69 -7.91
C ILE A 169 16.69 -3.58 -8.50
N PHE A 170 16.37 -4.23 -9.62
CA PHE A 170 17.19 -5.24 -10.31
C PHE A 170 17.77 -4.73 -11.62
N GLY A 171 17.30 -3.60 -12.14
CA GLY A 171 17.77 -3.04 -13.42
C GLY A 171 17.18 -3.74 -14.65
N GLU A 172 16.30 -4.73 -14.47
CA GLU A 172 15.68 -5.51 -15.52
C GLU A 172 14.18 -5.74 -15.27
N ARG A 173 13.45 -6.08 -16.33
CA ARG A 173 12.05 -6.53 -16.28
C ARG A 173 11.97 -8.04 -16.41
N PHE A 174 10.92 -8.65 -15.87
CA PHE A 174 10.58 -10.06 -16.10
C PHE A 174 9.50 -10.20 -17.16
N THR A 175 9.54 -11.29 -17.94
CA THR A 175 8.54 -11.54 -18.97
C THR A 175 7.21 -11.98 -18.35
N TYR A 176 6.11 -11.89 -19.09
CA TYR A 176 4.79 -12.30 -18.57
C TYR A 176 4.64 -13.83 -18.54
N GLU A 177 5.64 -14.55 -19.03
CA GLU A 177 5.76 -16.00 -18.97
C GLU A 177 6.65 -16.46 -17.80
N ASP A 178 7.30 -15.55 -17.07
CA ASP A 178 8.08 -15.88 -15.87
C ASP A 178 7.15 -16.29 -14.73
N THR A 179 6.87 -17.59 -14.66
CA THR A 179 5.96 -18.17 -13.68
C THR A 179 6.55 -18.18 -12.26
N GLU A 180 7.87 -18.19 -12.12
CA GLU A 180 8.52 -18.23 -10.79
C GLU A 180 8.38 -16.87 -10.10
N PHE A 181 8.67 -15.78 -10.80
CA PHE A 181 8.46 -14.44 -10.26
C PHE A 181 6.98 -14.17 -9.96
N GLN A 182 6.08 -14.61 -10.84
CA GLN A 182 4.64 -14.49 -10.62
C GLN A 182 4.17 -15.25 -9.39
N HIS A 183 4.68 -16.47 -9.20
CA HIS A 183 4.35 -17.28 -8.03
C HIS A 183 4.82 -16.58 -6.74
N MET A 184 6.05 -16.06 -6.74
CA MET A 184 6.59 -15.30 -5.59
C MET A 184 5.69 -14.11 -5.24
N ILE A 185 5.27 -13.31 -6.23
CA ILE A 185 4.36 -12.18 -5.99
C ILE A 185 2.99 -12.64 -5.47
N GLU A 186 2.46 -13.75 -5.98
CA GLU A 186 1.18 -14.30 -5.54
C GLU A 186 1.19 -14.70 -4.06
N ILE A 187 2.19 -15.48 -3.62
CA ILE A 187 2.30 -15.90 -2.21
C ILE A 187 2.65 -14.71 -1.30
N PHE A 188 3.35 -13.71 -1.83
CA PHE A 188 3.62 -12.47 -1.09
C PHE A 188 2.36 -11.62 -0.93
N SER A 189 1.52 -11.50 -1.97
CA SER A 189 0.19 -10.87 -1.92
C SER A 189 -0.73 -11.61 -0.94
N GLU A 190 -0.70 -12.95 -0.93
CA GLU A 190 -1.43 -13.76 0.06
C GLU A 190 -1.02 -13.36 1.49
N ASN A 191 0.27 -13.16 1.78
CA ASN A 191 0.72 -12.73 3.11
C ASN A 191 0.13 -11.38 3.54
N ILE A 192 -0.06 -10.45 2.62
CA ILE A 192 -0.69 -9.13 2.89
C ILE A 192 -2.17 -9.29 3.24
N GLU A 193 -2.87 -10.24 2.62
CA GLU A 193 -4.25 -10.61 2.98
C GLU A 193 -4.30 -11.31 4.35
N LEU A 194 -3.45 -12.32 4.55
CA LEU A 194 -3.39 -13.11 5.78
C LEU A 194 -3.02 -12.24 7.00
N ALA A 195 -2.18 -11.22 6.82
CA ALA A 195 -1.76 -10.31 7.88
C ALA A 195 -2.93 -9.57 8.57
N ALA A 196 -4.04 -9.34 7.85
CA ALA A 196 -5.26 -8.73 8.41
C ALA A 196 -6.25 -9.74 9.01
N SER A 197 -5.94 -11.04 8.96
CA SER A 197 -6.84 -12.07 9.46
C SER A 197 -6.90 -12.12 10.99
N ALA A 198 -8.05 -12.53 11.53
CA ALA A 198 -8.22 -12.75 12.96
C ALA A 198 -7.17 -13.73 13.53
N SER A 199 -6.76 -14.74 12.76
CA SER A 199 -5.70 -15.69 13.16
C SER A 199 -4.35 -15.01 13.41
N VAL A 200 -4.01 -14.00 12.63
CA VAL A 200 -2.75 -13.25 12.79
C VAL A 200 -2.83 -12.24 13.94
N PHE A 201 -3.99 -11.59 14.14
CA PHE A 201 -4.21 -10.79 15.36
C PHE A 201 -4.09 -11.65 16.62
N LEU A 202 -4.64 -12.87 16.61
CA LEU A 202 -4.49 -13.82 17.71
C LEU A 202 -3.05 -14.27 17.90
N TYR A 203 -2.29 -14.53 16.82
CA TYR A 203 -0.87 -14.84 16.92
C TYR A 203 -0.07 -13.69 17.57
N ASN A 204 -0.36 -12.44 17.19
CA ASN A 204 0.29 -11.27 17.77
C ASN A 204 -0.05 -11.12 19.28
N ALA A 205 -1.30 -11.37 19.67
CA ALA A 205 -1.70 -11.37 21.07
C ALA A 205 -1.08 -12.55 21.86
N PHE A 206 -1.00 -13.71 21.23
CA PHE A 206 -0.65 -14.99 21.82
C PHE A 206 0.38 -15.75 20.97
N PRO A 207 1.67 -15.37 20.99
CA PRO A 207 2.68 -15.94 20.09
C PRO A 207 2.88 -17.46 20.23
N TRP A 208 2.55 -18.01 21.40
CA TRP A 208 2.57 -19.45 21.66
C TRP A 208 1.61 -20.24 20.76
N ILE A 209 0.62 -19.60 20.13
CA ILE A 209 -0.24 -20.21 19.11
C ILE A 209 0.58 -20.70 17.91
N GLY A 210 1.76 -20.11 17.67
CA GLY A 210 2.67 -20.58 16.61
C GLY A 210 3.20 -22.01 16.79
N ILE A 211 2.97 -22.65 17.95
CA ILE A 211 3.23 -24.08 18.16
C ILE A 211 2.20 -24.96 17.44
N LEU A 212 0.98 -24.45 17.24
CA LEU A 212 -0.09 -25.19 16.59
C LEU A 212 0.20 -25.30 15.08
N PRO A 213 0.18 -26.51 14.49
CA PRO A 213 0.55 -26.71 13.09
C PRO A 213 -0.53 -26.25 12.09
N PHE A 214 -1.66 -25.71 12.58
CA PHE A 214 -2.80 -25.32 11.77
C PHE A 214 -3.15 -23.84 11.92
N GLY A 215 -3.66 -23.26 10.84
CA GLY A 215 -4.17 -21.89 10.81
C GLY A 215 -3.39 -20.98 9.86
N LYS A 216 -4.00 -19.85 9.52
CA LYS A 216 -3.48 -18.88 8.52
C LYS A 216 -2.09 -18.32 8.83
N HIS A 217 -1.68 -18.30 10.11
CA HIS A 217 -0.36 -17.84 10.50
C HIS A 217 0.76 -18.80 10.05
N GLN A 218 0.52 -20.12 9.98
CA GLN A 218 1.50 -21.07 9.46
C GLN A 218 1.68 -20.94 7.95
N GLN A 219 0.57 -20.76 7.21
CA GLN A 219 0.63 -20.46 5.78
C GLN A 219 1.45 -19.20 5.52
N LEU A 220 1.21 -18.13 6.31
CA LEU A 220 1.98 -16.89 6.20
C LEU A 220 3.49 -17.14 6.40
N PHE A 221 3.88 -17.90 7.42
CA PHE A 221 5.30 -18.20 7.65
C PHE A 221 5.92 -19.08 6.58
N LYS A 222 5.18 -20.04 6.02
CA LYS A 222 5.65 -20.85 4.90
C LYS A 222 5.91 -19.98 3.68
N ASN A 223 4.93 -19.17 3.28
CA ASN A 223 5.05 -18.25 2.16
C ASN A 223 6.21 -17.27 2.39
N ALA A 224 6.37 -16.73 3.60
CA ALA A 224 7.45 -15.80 3.91
C ALA A 224 8.85 -16.43 3.78
N ALA A 225 9.02 -17.71 4.14
CA ALA A 225 10.27 -18.42 3.93
C ALA A 225 10.57 -18.61 2.44
N GLU A 226 9.58 -19.03 1.66
CA GLU A 226 9.71 -19.23 0.22
C GLU A 226 10.03 -17.92 -0.53
N VAL A 227 9.36 -16.82 -0.17
CA VAL A 227 9.68 -15.48 -0.69
C VAL A 227 11.11 -15.08 -0.31
N TYR A 228 11.54 -15.35 0.92
CA TYR A 228 12.89 -15.02 1.37
C TYR A 228 13.94 -15.75 0.55
N ASP A 229 13.78 -17.06 0.35
CA ASP A 229 14.71 -17.88 -0.42
C ASP A 229 14.77 -17.42 -1.89
N PHE A 230 13.63 -17.16 -2.52
CA PHE A 230 13.57 -16.64 -3.88
C PHE A 230 14.27 -15.28 -4.02
N LEU A 231 13.99 -14.35 -3.10
CA LEU A 231 14.64 -13.02 -3.13
C LEU A 231 16.14 -13.13 -2.88
N HIS A 232 16.58 -14.03 -1.99
CA HIS A 232 17.99 -14.27 -1.76
C HIS A 232 18.69 -14.73 -3.04
N GLU A 233 18.17 -15.74 -3.73
CA GLU A 233 18.72 -16.24 -4.99
C GLU A 233 18.71 -15.17 -6.09
N LEU A 234 17.62 -14.42 -6.20
CA LEU A 234 17.51 -13.33 -7.17
C LEU A 234 18.54 -12.23 -6.91
N ILE A 235 18.72 -11.82 -5.65
CA ILE A 235 19.69 -10.79 -5.27
C ILE A 235 21.13 -11.26 -5.55
N GLU A 236 21.46 -12.53 -5.31
CA GLU A 236 22.76 -13.09 -5.73
C GLU A 236 22.94 -12.97 -7.24
N ARG A 237 21.98 -13.47 -8.03
CA ARG A 237 22.03 -13.48 -9.49
C ARG A 237 22.26 -12.09 -10.10
N VAL A 238 21.50 -11.08 -9.66
CA VAL A 238 21.64 -9.72 -10.21
C VAL A 238 22.98 -9.05 -9.83
N SER A 239 23.58 -9.52 -8.73
CA SER A 239 24.83 -8.99 -8.20
C SER A 239 26.09 -9.66 -8.78
N GLU A 240 25.97 -10.76 -9.53
CA GLU A 240 27.11 -11.49 -10.14
C GLU A 240 28.02 -10.60 -10.99
N ASN A 241 27.42 -9.66 -11.74
CA ASN A 241 28.13 -8.74 -12.62
C ASN A 241 28.29 -7.33 -12.02
N ARG A 242 28.19 -7.20 -10.69
CA ARG A 242 28.32 -5.92 -9.99
C ARG A 242 29.69 -5.29 -10.25
N LYS A 243 29.68 -3.97 -10.47
CA LYS A 243 30.89 -3.13 -10.48
C LYS A 243 30.86 -2.22 -9.26
N PRO A 244 31.77 -2.39 -8.29
CA PRO A 244 31.81 -1.54 -7.09
C PRO A 244 31.87 -0.05 -7.44
N GLN A 245 31.14 0.78 -6.69
CA GLN A 245 31.08 2.24 -6.83
C GLN A 245 30.49 2.73 -8.17
N SER A 246 29.86 1.84 -8.94
CA SER A 246 29.17 2.18 -10.19
C SER A 246 27.81 1.47 -10.23
N PRO A 247 26.89 1.81 -9.31
CA PRO A 247 25.67 1.04 -9.12
C PRO A 247 24.72 1.21 -10.30
N ARG A 248 24.11 0.10 -10.75
CA ARG A 248 23.14 0.09 -11.86
C ARG A 248 21.69 0.16 -11.40
N HIS A 249 21.43 -0.29 -10.17
CA HIS A 249 20.11 -0.45 -9.58
C HIS A 249 20.23 -0.47 -8.03
N PHE A 250 19.10 -0.58 -7.32
CA PHE A 250 19.06 -0.54 -5.86
C PHE A 250 19.98 -1.58 -5.19
N VAL A 251 19.99 -2.83 -5.68
CA VAL A 251 20.84 -3.89 -5.11
C VAL A 251 22.32 -3.52 -5.16
N ASP A 252 22.84 -3.04 -6.30
CA ASP A 252 24.23 -2.61 -6.40
C ASP A 252 24.53 -1.45 -5.45
N ALA A 253 23.63 -0.46 -5.37
CA ALA A 253 23.80 0.70 -4.50
C ALA A 253 23.79 0.32 -3.01
N TYR A 254 22.98 -0.67 -2.63
CA TYR A 254 22.98 -1.19 -1.26
C TYR A 254 24.28 -1.92 -0.95
N LEU A 255 24.78 -2.72 -1.89
CA LEU A 255 26.07 -3.40 -1.72
C LEU A 255 27.24 -2.39 -1.65
N ASP A 256 27.17 -1.27 -2.37
CA ASP A 256 28.14 -0.16 -2.21
C ASP A 256 28.10 0.44 -0.79
N GLU A 257 26.91 0.60 -0.20
CA GLU A 257 26.76 1.05 1.19
C GLU A 257 27.30 0.01 2.18
N MET A 258 27.10 -1.29 1.94
CA MET A 258 27.71 -2.34 2.76
C MET A 258 29.24 -2.28 2.72
N ASP A 259 29.84 -2.18 1.52
CA ASP A 259 31.29 -2.07 1.36
C ASP A 259 31.84 -0.80 2.04
N SER A 260 31.13 0.33 1.90
CA SER A 260 31.56 1.62 2.45
C SER A 260 31.49 1.68 3.98
N ASN A 261 30.65 0.85 4.59
CA ASN A 261 30.42 0.81 6.04
C ASN A 261 30.94 -0.48 6.70
N GLU A 262 31.79 -1.27 6.02
CA GLU A 262 32.33 -2.53 6.55
C GLU A 262 33.08 -2.36 7.88
N SER A 263 33.73 -1.20 8.06
CA SER A 263 34.49 -0.87 9.28
C SER A 263 33.63 -0.29 10.42
N ASP A 264 32.36 0.03 10.17
CA ASP A 264 31.45 0.54 11.20
C ASP A 264 30.70 -0.62 11.86
N PRO A 265 30.99 -0.97 13.13
CA PRO A 265 30.29 -2.05 13.83
C PRO A 265 28.82 -1.74 14.11
N GLU A 266 28.43 -0.47 14.04
CA GLU A 266 27.06 0.02 14.20
C GLU A 266 26.35 0.23 12.85
N SER A 267 26.97 -0.22 11.74
CA SER A 267 26.37 -0.19 10.42
C SER A 267 25.06 -0.98 10.41
N THR A 268 24.02 -0.37 9.84
CA THR A 268 22.70 -1.02 9.75
C THR A 268 22.51 -1.79 8.45
N TYR A 269 23.41 -1.62 7.48
CA TYR A 269 23.38 -2.34 6.21
C TYR A 269 23.88 -3.77 6.39
N SER A 270 22.98 -4.73 6.15
CA SER A 270 23.30 -6.15 6.16
C SER A 270 22.64 -6.86 4.98
N ARG A 271 23.10 -8.08 4.68
CA ARG A 271 22.48 -8.95 3.68
C ARG A 271 21.01 -9.24 4.02
N GLU A 272 20.72 -9.43 5.30
CA GLU A 272 19.36 -9.67 5.79
C GLU A 272 18.46 -8.44 5.54
N ASN A 273 18.93 -7.24 5.90
CA ASN A 273 18.20 -6.00 5.67
C ASN A 273 18.07 -5.65 4.17
N LEU A 274 19.00 -6.10 3.32
CA LEU A 274 18.87 -5.99 1.86
C LEU A 274 17.67 -6.81 1.37
N ILE A 275 17.58 -8.08 1.75
CA ILE A 275 16.47 -8.96 1.35
C ILE A 275 15.13 -8.39 1.86
N PHE A 276 15.08 -7.95 3.12
CA PHE A 276 13.88 -7.34 3.69
C PHE A 276 13.48 -6.07 2.94
N SER A 277 14.41 -5.14 2.73
CA SER A 277 14.10 -3.87 2.06
C SER A 277 13.69 -4.08 0.59
N VAL A 278 14.34 -5.00 -0.14
CA VAL A 278 13.94 -5.39 -1.50
C VAL A 278 12.52 -5.95 -1.51
N GLY A 279 12.22 -6.94 -0.66
CA GLY A 279 10.90 -7.54 -0.60
C GLY A 279 9.82 -6.53 -0.24
N GLU A 280 10.08 -5.66 0.73
CA GLU A 280 9.18 -4.58 1.15
C GLU A 280 8.91 -3.57 0.02
N LEU A 281 9.92 -3.18 -0.76
CA LEU A 281 9.76 -2.26 -1.90
C LEU A 281 8.94 -2.90 -3.03
N ILE A 282 9.19 -4.17 -3.35
CA ILE A 282 8.46 -4.92 -4.37
C ILE A 282 6.99 -5.03 -4.01
N ILE A 283 6.66 -5.54 -2.82
CA ILE A 283 5.27 -5.76 -2.44
C ILE A 283 4.52 -4.44 -2.24
N ALA A 284 5.18 -3.40 -1.72
CA ALA A 284 4.56 -2.09 -1.54
C ALA A 284 4.19 -1.44 -2.88
N GLY A 285 5.07 -1.50 -3.89
CA GLY A 285 4.78 -0.98 -5.23
C GLY A 285 3.74 -1.83 -5.96
N THR A 286 3.92 -3.15 -5.94
CA THR A 286 3.10 -4.08 -6.72
C THR A 286 1.67 -4.16 -6.21
N GLU A 287 1.48 -4.46 -4.93
CA GLU A 287 0.14 -4.72 -4.37
C GLU A 287 -0.74 -3.46 -4.40
N THR A 288 -0.17 -2.29 -4.11
CA THR A 288 -0.95 -1.06 -3.99
C THR A 288 -1.36 -0.52 -5.36
N THR A 289 -0.42 -0.27 -6.26
CA THR A 289 -0.70 0.30 -7.59
C THR A 289 -1.58 -0.64 -8.43
N THR A 290 -1.36 -1.96 -8.34
CA THR A 290 -2.22 -2.97 -8.98
C THR A 290 -3.67 -2.82 -8.53
N ASN A 291 -3.90 -2.72 -7.22
CA ASN A 291 -5.26 -2.60 -6.69
C ASN A 291 -5.90 -1.25 -7.03
N VAL A 292 -5.12 -0.16 -7.15
CA VAL A 292 -5.65 1.11 -7.67
C VAL A 292 -6.14 0.94 -9.11
N LEU A 293 -5.33 0.36 -9.98
CA LEU A 293 -5.70 0.16 -11.39
C LEU A 293 -6.87 -0.81 -11.55
N ARG A 294 -6.94 -1.87 -10.74
CA ARG A 294 -8.09 -2.78 -10.71
C ARG A 294 -9.38 -2.05 -10.30
N TRP A 295 -9.34 -1.25 -9.23
CA TRP A 295 -10.49 -0.43 -8.86
C TRP A 295 -10.85 0.59 -9.94
N ALA A 296 -9.87 1.25 -10.56
CA ALA A 296 -10.12 2.20 -11.65
C ALA A 296 -10.83 1.51 -12.83
N VAL A 297 -10.33 0.36 -13.29
CA VAL A 297 -10.96 -0.44 -14.36
C VAL A 297 -12.39 -0.83 -13.99
N LEU A 298 -12.60 -1.32 -12.77
CA LEU A 298 -13.93 -1.72 -12.30
C LEU A 298 -14.92 -0.54 -12.35
N PHE A 299 -14.50 0.64 -11.87
CA PHE A 299 -15.35 1.83 -11.86
C PHE A 299 -15.57 2.43 -13.25
N MET A 300 -14.59 2.32 -14.16
CA MET A 300 -14.77 2.74 -15.55
C MET A 300 -15.76 1.84 -16.30
N ALA A 301 -15.72 0.53 -16.05
CA ALA A 301 -16.68 -0.41 -16.60
C ALA A 301 -18.10 -0.25 -16.00
N LEU A 302 -18.18 0.18 -14.74
CA LEU A 302 -19.45 0.46 -14.07
C LEU A 302 -20.07 1.79 -14.51
N TYR A 303 -19.26 2.84 -14.62
CA TYR A 303 -19.69 4.20 -14.96
C TYR A 303 -19.23 4.60 -16.35
N GLN A 304 -19.93 4.05 -17.36
CA GLN A 304 -19.61 4.25 -18.78
C GLN A 304 -19.56 5.74 -19.20
N THR A 305 -20.37 6.60 -18.58
CA THR A 305 -20.32 8.04 -18.81
C THR A 305 -19.00 8.66 -18.35
N ILE A 306 -18.47 8.24 -17.19
CA ILE A 306 -17.18 8.72 -16.68
C ILE A 306 -16.05 8.22 -17.58
N GLN A 307 -16.09 6.94 -17.99
CA GLN A 307 -15.13 6.38 -18.93
C GLN A 307 -15.10 7.17 -20.25
N GLY A 308 -16.27 7.46 -20.83
CA GLY A 308 -16.37 8.23 -22.07
C GLY A 308 -15.85 9.68 -21.94
N GLN A 309 -15.99 10.30 -20.76
CA GLN A 309 -15.42 11.63 -20.51
C GLN A 309 -13.89 11.61 -20.41
N VAL A 310 -13.31 10.60 -19.75
CA VAL A 310 -11.85 10.38 -19.74
C VAL A 310 -11.34 10.12 -21.15
N GLN A 311 -12.01 9.24 -21.90
CA GLN A 311 -11.66 8.93 -23.30
C GLN A 311 -11.72 10.17 -24.20
N LYS A 312 -12.75 11.00 -24.05
CA LYS A 312 -12.86 12.28 -24.77
C LYS A 312 -11.70 13.23 -24.43
N GLU A 313 -11.31 13.32 -23.16
CA GLU A 313 -10.17 14.14 -22.74
C GLU A 313 -8.85 13.60 -23.31
N ILE A 314 -8.64 12.29 -23.28
CA ILE A 314 -7.50 11.60 -23.94
C ILE A 314 -7.44 11.96 -25.42
N ASP A 315 -8.55 11.82 -26.14
CA ASP A 315 -8.60 12.08 -27.59
C ASP A 315 -8.29 13.55 -27.92
N LEU A 316 -8.71 14.49 -27.07
CA LEU A 316 -8.48 15.93 -27.27
C LEU A 316 -7.04 16.36 -26.96
N VAL A 317 -6.43 15.81 -25.91
CA VAL A 317 -5.11 16.25 -25.42
C VAL A 317 -3.98 15.46 -26.08
N ILE A 318 -4.13 14.14 -26.17
CA ILE A 318 -3.09 13.21 -26.63
C ILE A 318 -3.35 12.80 -28.08
N GLY A 319 -4.62 12.56 -28.42
CA GLY A 319 -5.03 11.97 -29.69
C GLY A 319 -4.98 10.44 -29.68
N PRO A 320 -5.45 9.77 -30.75
CA PRO A 320 -5.64 8.32 -30.76
C PRO A 320 -4.35 7.49 -30.94
N ASN A 321 -3.29 8.08 -31.51
CA ASN A 321 -2.10 7.35 -31.94
C ASN A 321 -0.82 7.70 -31.19
N LYS A 322 -0.81 8.77 -30.40
CA LYS A 322 0.36 9.21 -29.64
C LYS A 322 0.38 8.51 -28.29
N MET A 323 1.54 8.02 -27.86
CA MET A 323 1.68 7.46 -26.52
C MET A 323 1.48 8.55 -25.45
N PRO A 324 0.71 8.26 -24.37
CA PRO A 324 0.57 9.18 -23.24
C PRO A 324 1.91 9.50 -22.59
N THR A 325 2.10 10.77 -22.22
CA THR A 325 3.28 11.24 -21.46
C THR A 325 2.87 11.96 -20.19
N LEU A 326 3.79 12.10 -19.23
CA LEU A 326 3.51 12.78 -17.96
C LEU A 326 3.27 14.29 -18.11
N GLU A 327 3.77 14.88 -19.20
CA GLU A 327 3.49 16.28 -19.56
C GLU A 327 1.99 16.50 -19.84
N ASP A 328 1.31 15.48 -20.37
CA ASP A 328 -0.11 15.55 -20.72
C ASP A 328 -0.99 15.65 -19.47
N LYS A 329 -0.54 15.12 -18.32
CA LYS A 329 -1.29 15.11 -17.05
C LYS A 329 -1.82 16.49 -16.66
N SER A 330 -0.99 17.52 -16.79
CA SER A 330 -1.35 18.91 -16.44
C SER A 330 -2.49 19.50 -17.27
N LYS A 331 -2.79 18.89 -18.42
CA LYS A 331 -3.84 19.30 -19.37
C LYS A 331 -5.07 18.40 -19.29
N MET A 332 -5.07 17.40 -18.40
CA MET A 332 -6.10 16.38 -18.27
C MET A 332 -6.72 16.37 -16.86
N PRO A 333 -7.35 17.49 -16.45
CA PRO A 333 -7.87 17.65 -15.09
C PRO A 333 -8.95 16.61 -14.75
N TYR A 334 -9.77 16.17 -15.70
CA TYR A 334 -10.82 15.19 -15.43
C TYR A 334 -10.22 13.80 -15.16
N THR A 335 -9.22 13.40 -15.93
CA THR A 335 -8.46 12.16 -15.71
C THR A 335 -7.77 12.17 -14.35
N GLU A 336 -7.13 13.29 -13.97
CA GLU A 336 -6.51 13.42 -12.65
C GLU A 336 -7.57 13.37 -11.53
N ALA A 337 -8.73 13.99 -11.72
CA ALA A 337 -9.86 13.94 -10.80
C ALA A 337 -10.41 12.51 -10.59
N VAL A 338 -10.56 11.73 -11.66
CA VAL A 338 -11.01 10.32 -11.59
C VAL A 338 -10.03 9.46 -10.79
N LEU A 339 -8.73 9.54 -11.08
CA LEU A 339 -7.71 8.78 -10.34
C LEU A 339 -7.65 9.16 -8.86
N HIS A 340 -7.83 10.45 -8.54
CA HIS A 340 -7.92 10.90 -7.15
C HIS A 340 -9.19 10.39 -6.47
N GLU A 341 -10.33 10.36 -7.15
CA GLU A 341 -11.56 9.82 -6.59
C GLU A 341 -11.49 8.31 -6.38
N VAL A 342 -10.82 7.54 -7.25
CA VAL A 342 -10.54 6.12 -7.02
C VAL A 342 -9.72 5.93 -5.74
N LEU A 343 -8.65 6.70 -5.55
CA LEU A 343 -7.82 6.62 -4.35
C LEU A 343 -8.60 7.00 -3.07
N ARG A 344 -9.40 8.07 -3.13
CA ARG A 344 -10.20 8.54 -1.98
C ARG A 344 -11.30 7.55 -1.63
N PHE A 345 -12.03 7.04 -2.63
CA PHE A 345 -13.21 6.21 -2.42
C PHE A 345 -12.84 4.77 -2.06
N CYS A 346 -11.92 4.16 -2.81
CA CYS A 346 -11.61 2.75 -2.68
C CYS A 346 -10.61 2.43 -1.57
N ASN A 347 -9.89 3.44 -1.05
CA ASN A 347 -9.02 3.33 0.13
C ASN A 347 -8.11 2.09 0.11
N ILE A 348 -7.23 1.99 -0.89
CA ILE A 348 -6.39 0.81 -1.11
C ILE A 348 -5.61 0.45 0.16
N VAL A 349 -5.18 1.41 0.98
CA VAL A 349 -4.55 1.17 2.30
C VAL A 349 -5.37 1.84 3.41
N PRO A 350 -6.50 1.25 3.85
CA PRO A 350 -7.54 1.96 4.60
C PRO A 350 -7.13 2.32 6.03
N LEU A 351 -6.22 1.56 6.63
CA LEU A 351 -5.72 1.74 8.00
C LEU A 351 -4.24 2.15 8.05
N GLY A 352 -3.68 2.55 6.90
CA GLY A 352 -2.24 2.74 6.76
C GLY A 352 -1.44 1.49 7.12
N ILE A 353 -0.16 1.69 7.43
CA ILE A 353 0.66 0.70 8.13
C ILE A 353 0.74 1.14 9.58
N PHE A 354 0.54 0.24 10.53
CA PHE A 354 0.48 0.59 11.94
C PHE A 354 1.74 1.32 12.41
N HIS A 355 1.52 2.36 13.19
CA HIS A 355 2.56 3.14 13.85
C HIS A 355 2.68 2.72 15.32
N ALA A 356 3.70 3.21 16.00
CA ALA A 356 3.80 3.19 17.44
C ALA A 356 4.36 4.52 17.97
N THR A 357 4.09 4.81 19.22
CA THR A 357 4.72 5.93 19.94
C THR A 357 6.15 5.56 20.31
N SER A 358 7.13 6.40 19.97
CA SER A 358 8.55 6.21 20.33
C SER A 358 8.88 6.63 21.77
N LYS A 359 7.95 7.33 22.43
CA LYS A 359 8.01 7.74 23.85
C LYS A 359 6.60 8.06 24.34
N ASP A 360 6.45 8.20 25.66
CA ASP A 360 5.22 8.71 26.28
C ASP A 360 4.84 10.07 25.69
N THR A 361 3.55 10.27 25.42
CA THR A 361 3.03 11.53 24.89
C THR A 361 1.60 11.82 25.35
N VAL A 362 1.13 13.02 25.01
CA VAL A 362 -0.25 13.46 25.24
C VAL A 362 -0.85 13.94 23.92
N VAL A 363 -2.06 13.48 23.61
CA VAL A 363 -2.84 13.95 22.47
C VAL A 363 -4.25 14.25 22.95
N ARG A 364 -4.69 15.50 22.77
CA ARG A 364 -6.03 15.96 23.18
C ARG A 364 -6.41 15.62 24.62
N GLY A 365 -5.44 15.75 25.53
CA GLY A 365 -5.61 15.47 26.96
C GLY A 365 -5.51 13.99 27.34
N TYR A 366 -5.37 13.08 26.37
CA TYR A 366 -5.14 11.66 26.65
C TYR A 366 -3.65 11.35 26.73
N SER A 367 -3.25 10.61 27.78
CA SER A 367 -1.90 10.06 27.91
C SER A 367 -1.77 8.80 27.06
N ILE A 368 -0.72 8.72 26.25
CA ILE A 368 -0.42 7.59 25.37
C ILE A 368 1.00 7.12 25.70
N PRO A 369 1.15 5.96 26.39
CA PRO A 369 2.47 5.43 26.74
C PRO A 369 3.31 5.05 25.51
N GLU A 370 4.63 5.01 25.69
CA GLU A 370 5.59 4.48 24.73
C GLU A 370 5.22 3.07 24.26
N GLY A 371 5.46 2.80 22.97
CA GLY A 371 5.24 1.49 22.35
C GLY A 371 3.77 1.16 22.09
N THR A 372 2.83 2.07 22.41
CA THR A 372 1.42 1.89 22.11
C THR A 372 1.22 1.80 20.60
N THR A 373 0.44 0.81 20.14
CA THR A 373 0.11 0.70 18.70
C THR A 373 -0.80 1.85 18.29
N VAL A 374 -0.51 2.50 17.18
CA VAL A 374 -1.29 3.61 16.63
C VAL A 374 -1.79 3.23 15.25
N ILE A 375 -3.11 3.12 15.11
CA ILE A 375 -3.78 2.79 13.85
C ILE A 375 -4.32 4.08 13.25
N THR A 376 -3.90 4.41 12.03
CA THR A 376 -4.32 5.61 11.31
C THR A 376 -5.45 5.24 10.34
N ASN A 377 -6.70 5.51 10.73
CA ASN A 377 -7.85 5.18 9.90
C ASN A 377 -7.98 6.17 8.74
N LEU A 378 -7.18 6.00 7.68
CA LEU A 378 -7.18 6.84 6.48
C LEU A 378 -8.53 6.82 5.77
N TYR A 379 -9.24 5.68 5.80
CA TYR A 379 -10.62 5.59 5.35
C TYR A 379 -11.52 6.62 6.05
N SER A 380 -11.42 6.78 7.37
CA SER A 380 -12.21 7.78 8.07
C SER A 380 -11.87 9.23 7.67
N VAL A 381 -10.63 9.49 7.22
CA VAL A 381 -10.21 10.81 6.73
C VAL A 381 -10.83 11.12 5.37
N HIS A 382 -10.84 10.12 4.48
CA HIS A 382 -11.45 10.22 3.16
C HIS A 382 -12.99 10.22 3.18
N PHE A 383 -13.57 9.86 4.32
CA PHE A 383 -15.01 9.88 4.60
C PHE A 383 -15.36 10.86 5.74
N ASP A 384 -14.49 11.83 6.02
CA ASP A 384 -14.71 12.87 7.01
C ASP A 384 -15.63 13.96 6.43
N GLU A 385 -16.88 14.01 6.90
CA GLU A 385 -17.92 14.93 6.42
C GLU A 385 -17.57 16.41 6.68
N LYS A 386 -16.60 16.69 7.55
CA LYS A 386 -16.03 18.03 7.71
C LYS A 386 -15.30 18.51 6.45
N TYR A 387 -14.72 17.60 5.67
CA TYR A 387 -13.87 17.91 4.51
C TYR A 387 -14.46 17.42 3.17
N TRP A 388 -15.41 16.49 3.22
CA TRP A 388 -15.98 15.85 2.04
C TRP A 388 -17.50 15.91 2.08
N SER A 389 -18.12 16.54 1.09
CA SER A 389 -19.58 16.48 0.90
C SER A 389 -19.98 15.16 0.25
N ASN A 390 -20.96 14.46 0.82
CA ASN A 390 -21.45 13.14 0.37
C ASN A 390 -20.28 12.17 0.07
N PRO A 391 -19.43 11.85 1.08
CA PRO A 391 -18.22 11.05 0.87
C PRO A 391 -18.49 9.62 0.38
N GLU A 392 -19.68 9.09 0.61
CA GLU A 392 -20.18 7.78 0.18
C GLU A 392 -20.53 7.70 -1.31
N VAL A 393 -20.51 8.82 -2.02
CA VAL A 393 -20.74 8.88 -3.47
C VAL A 393 -19.41 8.99 -4.21
N PHE A 394 -19.19 8.09 -5.17
CA PHE A 394 -18.10 8.20 -6.14
C PHE A 394 -18.41 9.34 -7.12
N PHE A 395 -17.69 10.45 -7.01
CA PHE A 395 -17.97 11.68 -7.74
C PHE A 395 -16.66 12.42 -8.08
N PRO A 396 -16.01 12.11 -9.23
CA PRO A 396 -14.74 12.72 -9.64
C PRO A 396 -14.75 14.25 -9.62
N GLU A 397 -15.87 14.86 -9.99
CA GLU A 397 -16.04 16.31 -10.10
C GLU A 397 -15.80 17.05 -8.78
N ARG A 398 -15.78 16.36 -7.62
CA ARG A 398 -15.38 16.96 -6.34
C ARG A 398 -13.93 17.49 -6.34
N PHE A 399 -13.09 16.96 -7.22
CA PHE A 399 -11.72 17.38 -7.43
C PHE A 399 -11.57 18.44 -8.51
N LEU A 400 -12.67 19.01 -9.02
CA LEU A 400 -12.66 20.09 -10.00
C LEU A 400 -13.19 21.38 -9.38
N ASP A 401 -12.65 22.52 -9.80
CA ASP A 401 -13.25 23.83 -9.52
C ASP A 401 -14.32 24.21 -10.55
N SER A 402 -14.91 25.40 -10.39
CA SER A 402 -15.93 25.94 -11.30
C SER A 402 -15.42 26.17 -12.73
N SER A 403 -14.11 26.18 -12.96
CA SER A 403 -13.49 26.30 -14.29
C SER A 403 -13.09 24.93 -14.89
N GLY A 404 -13.40 23.83 -14.18
CA GLY A 404 -13.04 22.48 -14.60
C GLY A 404 -11.56 22.15 -14.40
N GLN A 405 -10.82 22.94 -13.62
CA GLN A 405 -9.42 22.67 -13.30
C GLN A 405 -9.31 21.78 -12.07
N PHE A 406 -8.28 20.93 -12.05
CA PHE A 406 -8.04 20.03 -10.93
C PHE A 406 -7.62 20.80 -9.66
N VAL A 407 -8.25 20.47 -8.53
CA VAL A 407 -7.97 21.04 -7.22
C VAL A 407 -7.63 19.94 -6.22
N LYS A 408 -6.39 19.96 -5.74
CA LYS A 408 -5.95 19.10 -4.64
C LYS A 408 -6.66 19.47 -3.34
N LYS A 409 -7.10 18.46 -2.59
CA LYS A 409 -7.75 18.63 -1.27
C LYS A 409 -6.75 18.30 -0.16
N ASP A 410 -6.76 19.07 0.92
CA ASP A 410 -5.87 18.85 2.07
C ASP A 410 -6.10 17.52 2.79
N ALA A 411 -7.37 17.11 2.89
CA ALA A 411 -7.79 15.84 3.50
C ALA A 411 -7.63 14.63 2.56
N PHE A 412 -6.98 14.80 1.39
CA PHE A 412 -6.64 13.71 0.50
C PHE A 412 -5.24 13.16 0.83
N ILE A 413 -5.20 12.05 1.58
CA ILE A 413 -3.96 11.47 2.12
C ILE A 413 -3.84 9.95 1.93
N PRO A 414 -4.11 9.39 0.71
CA PRO A 414 -3.96 7.94 0.48
C PRO A 414 -2.53 7.44 0.64
N PHE A 415 -1.55 8.34 0.59
CA PHE A 415 -0.12 8.05 0.77
C PHE A 415 0.38 8.34 2.20
N SER A 416 -0.54 8.45 3.16
CA SER A 416 -0.26 8.83 4.56
C SER A 416 0.39 10.22 4.70
N LEU A 417 0.86 10.56 5.90
CA LEU A 417 1.52 11.81 6.26
C LEU A 417 2.74 11.56 7.15
N GLY A 418 3.54 12.61 7.38
CA GLY A 418 4.64 12.59 8.34
C GLY A 418 5.88 11.86 7.86
N ARG A 419 6.74 11.46 8.80
CA ARG A 419 8.04 10.81 8.51
C ARG A 419 7.91 9.52 7.70
N ARG A 420 6.79 8.81 7.85
CA ARG A 420 6.52 7.51 7.20
C ARG A 420 5.58 7.62 6.00
N ASN A 421 5.43 8.82 5.41
CA ASN A 421 4.66 8.95 4.17
C ASN A 421 5.24 8.04 3.06
N CYS A 422 4.40 7.69 2.08
CA CYS A 422 4.77 6.74 1.04
C CYS A 422 6.07 7.16 0.33
N LEU A 423 7.03 6.24 0.25
CA LEU A 423 8.29 6.46 -0.47
C LEU A 423 8.03 6.59 -1.98
N GLY A 424 7.21 5.70 -2.50
CA GLY A 424 6.92 5.55 -3.92
C GLY A 424 5.78 6.42 -4.43
N GLU A 425 5.32 7.44 -3.69
CA GLU A 425 4.16 8.25 -4.13
C GLU A 425 4.32 8.82 -5.54
N GLN A 426 5.50 9.37 -5.84
CA GLN A 426 5.76 9.95 -7.16
C GLN A 426 5.70 8.88 -8.26
N LEU A 427 6.33 7.72 -8.03
CA LEU A 427 6.36 6.61 -8.98
C LEU A 427 4.94 6.05 -9.21
N ALA A 428 4.22 5.75 -8.12
CA ALA A 428 2.85 5.26 -8.20
C ALA A 428 1.94 6.21 -8.97
N ARG A 429 2.08 7.54 -8.79
CA ARG A 429 1.32 8.53 -9.56
C ARG A 429 1.62 8.51 -11.05
N MET A 430 2.89 8.28 -11.43
CA MET A 430 3.28 8.13 -12.82
C MET A 430 2.68 6.87 -13.43
N GLU A 431 2.83 5.73 -12.74
CA GLU A 431 2.27 4.44 -13.17
C GLU A 431 0.74 4.50 -13.31
N MET A 432 0.04 4.99 -12.28
CA MET A 432 -1.41 5.13 -12.32
C MET A 432 -1.87 5.95 -13.52
N PHE A 433 -1.24 7.11 -13.78
CA PHE A 433 -1.61 7.95 -14.91
C PHE A 433 -1.33 7.25 -16.24
N LEU A 434 -0.09 6.82 -16.48
CA LEU A 434 0.33 6.28 -17.77
C LEU A 434 -0.38 4.97 -18.11
N PHE A 435 -0.52 4.03 -17.18
CA PHE A 435 -1.25 2.78 -17.44
C PHE A 435 -2.74 3.05 -17.67
N PHE A 436 -3.37 3.92 -16.87
CA PHE A 436 -4.79 4.21 -17.00
C PHE A 436 -5.13 4.92 -18.31
N THR A 437 -4.37 5.96 -18.69
CA THR A 437 -4.58 6.67 -19.95
C THR A 437 -4.27 5.78 -21.14
N SER A 438 -3.19 4.99 -21.11
CA SER A 438 -2.85 4.10 -22.22
C SER A 438 -3.92 3.01 -22.43
N LEU A 439 -4.47 2.49 -21.32
CA LEU A 439 -5.56 1.50 -21.36
C LEU A 439 -6.84 2.10 -21.97
N LEU A 440 -7.30 3.24 -21.47
CA LEU A 440 -8.55 3.86 -21.96
C LEU A 440 -8.39 4.53 -23.33
N GLN A 441 -7.17 4.89 -23.73
CA GLN A 441 -6.89 5.34 -25.09
C GLN A 441 -7.18 4.23 -26.09
N ARG A 442 -6.73 3.00 -25.81
CA ARG A 442 -6.85 1.87 -26.75
C ARG A 442 -8.17 1.11 -26.63
N PHE A 443 -8.74 1.01 -25.44
CA PHE A 443 -9.87 0.12 -25.17
C PHE A 443 -11.08 0.82 -24.56
N HIS A 444 -12.25 0.37 -24.97
CA HIS A 444 -13.50 0.50 -24.26
C HIS A 444 -13.64 -0.69 -23.31
N LEU A 445 -13.90 -0.41 -22.04
CA LEU A 445 -13.98 -1.40 -20.97
C LEU A 445 -15.44 -1.59 -20.55
N CYS A 446 -15.91 -2.83 -20.56
CA CYS A 446 -17.27 -3.17 -20.14
C CYS A 446 -17.33 -4.52 -19.44
N PHE A 447 -18.37 -4.73 -18.63
CA PHE A 447 -18.61 -6.05 -18.05
C PHE A 447 -19.21 -6.99 -19.10
N PRO A 448 -18.95 -8.31 -19.00
CA PRO A 448 -19.67 -9.30 -19.79
C PRO A 448 -21.19 -9.17 -19.58
N HIS A 449 -21.97 -9.47 -20.62
CA HIS A 449 -23.42 -9.26 -20.58
C HIS A 449 -24.08 -10.00 -19.39
N GLY A 450 -24.91 -9.28 -18.63
CA GLY A 450 -25.65 -9.83 -17.49
C GLY A 450 -24.83 -9.99 -16.20
N VAL A 451 -23.56 -9.56 -16.16
CA VAL A 451 -22.73 -9.62 -14.95
C VAL A 451 -22.90 -8.35 -14.12
N ILE A 452 -23.27 -8.52 -12.85
CA ILE A 452 -23.24 -7.46 -11.84
C ILE A 452 -22.03 -7.72 -10.93
N PRO A 453 -21.02 -6.85 -10.89
CA PRO A 453 -19.84 -7.07 -10.07
C PRO A 453 -20.14 -6.88 -8.58
N ASP A 454 -19.44 -7.63 -7.72
CA ASP A 454 -19.41 -7.33 -6.28
C ASP A 454 -18.40 -6.21 -6.01
N LEU A 455 -18.88 -5.11 -5.45
CA LEU A 455 -18.07 -3.94 -5.09
C LEU A 455 -17.52 -4.02 -3.65
N LYS A 456 -17.86 -5.06 -2.89
CA LYS A 456 -17.31 -5.24 -1.54
C LYS A 456 -15.84 -5.67 -1.64
N PRO A 457 -14.92 -4.98 -0.93
CA PRO A 457 -13.52 -5.34 -0.97
C PRO A 457 -13.27 -6.67 -0.25
N ARG A 458 -12.16 -7.34 -0.58
CA ARG A 458 -11.65 -8.44 0.26
C ARG A 458 -11.05 -7.88 1.55
N LEU A 459 -11.09 -8.67 2.62
CA LEU A 459 -10.40 -8.34 3.87
C LEU A 459 -8.89 -8.48 3.65
N GLY A 460 -8.12 -7.43 3.91
CA GLY A 460 -6.67 -7.42 3.80
C GLY A 460 -6.06 -6.17 4.44
N MET A 461 -4.73 -6.12 4.53
CA MET A 461 -4.04 -4.85 4.85
C MET A 461 -4.25 -3.82 3.72
N THR A 462 -4.45 -4.31 2.50
CA THR A 462 -4.91 -3.56 1.34
C THR A 462 -6.35 -3.94 0.97
N LEU A 463 -7.12 -3.00 0.40
CA LEU A 463 -8.44 -3.28 -0.17
C LEU A 463 -8.33 -3.57 -1.65
N GLN A 464 -8.60 -4.82 -2.01
CA GLN A 464 -8.68 -5.27 -3.39
C GLN A 464 -10.12 -5.67 -3.74
N PRO A 465 -10.55 -5.49 -5.01
CA PRO A 465 -11.84 -6.00 -5.44
C PRO A 465 -11.82 -7.53 -5.47
N GLN A 466 -13.02 -8.13 -5.37
CA GLN A 466 -13.20 -9.55 -5.70
C GLN A 466 -12.73 -9.82 -7.14
N PRO A 467 -12.41 -11.08 -7.51
CA PRO A 467 -12.18 -11.43 -8.91
C PRO A 467 -13.37 -10.98 -9.77
N TYR A 468 -13.08 -10.26 -10.85
CA TYR A 468 -14.10 -9.80 -11.80
C TYR A 468 -13.54 -9.92 -13.22
N LEU A 469 -14.41 -10.25 -14.15
CA LEU A 469 -14.07 -10.31 -15.58
C LEU A 469 -14.41 -8.99 -16.25
N ILE A 470 -13.56 -8.56 -17.17
CA ILE A 470 -13.82 -7.42 -18.06
C ILE A 470 -13.71 -7.86 -19.52
N CYS A 471 -14.45 -7.20 -20.39
CA CYS A 471 -14.18 -7.16 -21.82
C CYS A 471 -13.41 -5.87 -22.14
N ALA A 472 -12.34 -5.99 -22.92
CA ALA A 472 -11.59 -4.85 -23.45
C ALA A 472 -11.72 -4.84 -24.98
N GLU A 473 -12.54 -3.93 -25.50
CA GLU A 473 -12.84 -3.79 -26.91
C GLU A 473 -12.02 -2.63 -27.50
N ARG A 474 -11.32 -2.86 -28.61
CA ARG A 474 -10.47 -1.83 -29.21
C ARG A 474 -11.33 -0.66 -29.74
N ARG A 475 -10.91 0.57 -29.45
CA ARG A 475 -11.58 1.82 -29.86
C ARG A 475 -11.28 2.21 -31.30
#